data_AF-A0A818U4Y0-F1
#
_entry.id   AF-A0A818U4Y0-F1
#
_cell.length_a   1.000
_cell.length_b   1.000
_cell.length_c   1.000
_cell.angle_alpha   90.00
_cell.angle_beta   90.00
_cell.angle_gamma   90.00
#
_symmetry.space_group_name_H-M   'P 1'
#
loop_
_entity.id
_entity.type
_entity.pdbx_description
1 polymer ?
#
loop_
_entity_poly.entity_id
_entity_poly.type
_entity_poly.pdbx_seq_one_letter_code
_entity_poly.pdbx_strand_id
1 'polypeptide(L)'
;ITENEQHQFNVVAQYRAANDKPNNNFRKATLDPNESNTETLIIALDNFVQQFGGELSFTNEDLTFKEPAQRTACGIGDLSSAHLLATNYIPTAQFSFVVDLNYQTDLARSSETMQNFVLDFSNAIAEVLTCSNDYVRVTSVNKLEKNRRQTKINFGLTTPDPTETQKLVEDLKARARNGFANHRILKHVQKNEYDYKWKPLITYFQLQPTDFAPEFNIDYTSSMPTEDKRGGFPYYLPIGWYRHALKVVDKYPEDKLWLGSNNLDGEWPVAFHGTHGGAVKGIKEKGLLITKVDLMREEAVEQKGKYFDRPGLYVATHCTGGSHPTYTTPFTIRKSPDITETFRVVFQCRVKPDAFTIHKGPVQEGYAWRFVDPDAIRPYGILIKNENTEEPSLEDAN
;
A
#
# COMPACT_ATOMS: atom_id res chain seq x y z
N ILE A 1 49.47 5.27 -25.79
CA ILE A 1 48.17 5.61 -25.20
C ILE A 1 47.18 5.51 -26.33
N THR A 2 46.24 4.58 -26.25
CA THR A 2 45.12 4.47 -27.20
C THR A 2 44.16 5.64 -27.02
N GLU A 3 43.29 5.93 -27.98
CA GLU A 3 42.29 6.99 -27.84
C GLU A 3 41.39 6.77 -26.60
N ASN A 4 41.07 5.51 -26.30
CA ASN A 4 40.30 5.13 -25.12
C ASN A 4 41.06 5.41 -23.81
N GLU A 5 42.34 5.04 -23.73
CA GLU A 5 43.18 5.36 -22.57
C GLU A 5 43.33 6.87 -22.39
N GLN A 6 43.50 7.62 -23.48
CA GLN A 6 43.61 9.07 -23.45
C GLN A 6 42.34 9.73 -22.91
N HIS A 7 41.18 9.19 -23.27
CA HIS A 7 39.88 9.64 -22.77
C HIS A 7 39.77 9.45 -21.25
N GLN A 8 40.12 8.27 -20.73
CA GLN A 8 40.07 7.98 -19.29
C GLN A 8 40.94 8.93 -18.47
N PHE A 9 42.16 9.24 -18.95
CA PHE A 9 43.03 10.24 -18.30
C PHE A 9 42.41 11.64 -18.30
N ASN A 10 41.72 12.03 -19.39
CA ASN A 10 41.08 13.33 -19.49
C ASN A 10 39.92 13.48 -18.50
N VAL A 11 39.08 12.44 -18.34
CA VAL A 11 37.96 12.43 -17.40
C VAL A 11 38.46 12.57 -15.95
N VAL A 12 39.51 11.83 -15.57
CA VAL A 12 40.08 11.98 -14.23
C VAL A 12 40.72 13.36 -14.02
N ALA A 13 41.35 13.92 -15.05
CA ALA A 13 41.91 15.27 -14.97
C ALA A 13 40.83 16.35 -14.75
N GLN A 14 39.66 16.20 -15.38
CA GLN A 14 38.51 17.08 -15.17
C GLN A 14 37.94 16.94 -13.76
N TYR A 15 37.78 15.70 -13.26
CA TYR A 15 37.38 15.45 -11.87
C TYR A 15 38.35 16.06 -10.85
N ARG A 16 39.66 15.88 -11.05
CA ARG A 16 40.69 16.44 -10.17
C ARG A 16 40.63 17.97 -10.17
N ALA A 17 40.45 18.59 -11.34
CA ALA A 17 40.31 20.04 -11.47
C ALA A 17 39.08 20.59 -10.74
N ALA A 18 37.94 19.90 -10.83
CA ALA A 18 36.71 20.32 -10.14
C ALA A 18 36.79 20.20 -8.60
N ASN A 19 37.69 19.35 -8.07
CA ASN A 19 37.89 19.18 -6.62
C ASN A 19 39.10 19.94 -6.08
N ASP A 20 39.54 20.99 -6.79
CA ASP A 20 40.72 21.81 -6.45
C ASP A 20 42.00 20.97 -6.19
N LYS A 21 42.10 19.76 -6.77
CA LYS A 21 43.30 18.93 -6.64
C LYS A 21 44.37 19.45 -7.60
N PRO A 22 45.53 19.91 -7.11
CA PRO A 22 46.48 20.70 -7.92
C PRO A 22 47.31 19.88 -8.91
N ASN A 23 47.01 18.59 -9.15
CA ASN A 23 47.95 17.69 -9.80
C ASN A 23 47.33 16.79 -10.88
N ASN A 24 47.14 17.37 -12.07
CA ASN A 24 46.88 16.63 -13.32
C ASN A 24 48.15 15.96 -13.89
N ASN A 25 49.22 15.89 -13.09
CA ASN A 25 50.43 15.17 -13.44
C ASN A 25 50.33 13.72 -12.97
N PHE A 26 49.84 12.84 -13.86
CA PHE A 26 49.70 11.42 -13.60
C PHE A 26 51.02 10.67 -13.35
N ARG A 27 52.19 11.29 -13.57
CA ARG A 27 53.49 10.72 -13.16
C ARG A 27 53.81 10.95 -11.67
N LYS A 28 53.23 12.00 -11.06
CA LYS A 28 53.40 12.32 -9.63
C LYS A 28 52.27 11.78 -8.77
N ALA A 29 51.06 11.71 -9.33
CA ALA A 29 49.88 11.12 -8.70
C ALA A 29 49.26 10.12 -9.67
N THR A 30 49.81 8.91 -9.66
CA THR A 30 49.38 7.80 -10.52
C THR A 30 47.95 7.38 -10.21
N LEU A 31 47.24 6.88 -11.21
CA LEU A 31 45.94 6.23 -10.99
C LEU A 31 46.17 4.96 -10.17
N ASP A 32 45.39 4.81 -9.10
CA ASP A 32 45.40 3.61 -8.28
C ASP A 32 44.27 2.69 -8.76
N PRO A 33 44.58 1.53 -9.37
CA PRO A 33 43.60 0.68 -10.03
C PRO A 33 42.70 -0.08 -9.05
N ASN A 34 42.83 0.13 -7.74
CA ASN A 34 41.96 -0.47 -6.76
C ASN A 34 40.49 -0.08 -7.02
N GLU A 35 39.59 -1.06 -7.00
CA GLU A 35 38.14 -0.90 -7.22
C GLU A 35 37.47 0.01 -6.18
N SER A 36 38.06 0.15 -4.99
CA SER A 36 37.60 1.10 -3.99
C SER A 36 38.11 2.53 -4.19
N ASN A 37 38.98 2.78 -5.18
CA ASN A 37 39.53 4.10 -5.46
C ASN A 37 38.51 4.97 -6.22
N THR A 38 38.29 6.18 -5.74
CA THR A 38 37.33 7.12 -6.34
C THR A 38 37.60 7.41 -7.82
N GLU A 39 38.87 7.52 -8.23
CA GLU A 39 39.21 7.81 -9.63
C GLU A 39 38.95 6.61 -10.54
N THR A 40 39.14 5.39 -10.03
CA THR A 40 38.77 4.13 -10.71
C THR A 40 37.26 3.99 -10.85
N LEU A 41 36.50 4.33 -9.81
CA LEU A 41 35.03 4.37 -9.86
C LEU A 41 34.51 5.41 -10.86
N ILE A 42 35.17 6.57 -10.95
CA ILE A 42 34.83 7.61 -11.92
C ILE A 42 35.03 7.13 -13.36
N ILE A 43 36.12 6.45 -13.64
CA ILE A 43 36.36 5.85 -14.96
C ILE A 43 35.29 4.81 -15.29
N ALA A 44 34.93 3.96 -14.32
CA ALA A 44 33.86 2.97 -14.50
C ALA A 44 32.49 3.63 -14.77
N LEU A 45 32.19 4.72 -14.04
CA LEU A 45 30.96 5.49 -14.20
C LEU A 45 30.89 6.20 -15.55
N ASP A 46 31.98 6.82 -15.99
CA ASP A 46 32.07 7.46 -17.31
C ASP A 46 31.86 6.45 -18.45
N ASN A 47 32.54 5.30 -18.39
CA ASN A 47 32.31 4.20 -19.34
C ASN A 47 30.85 3.73 -19.36
N PHE A 48 30.22 3.65 -18.19
CA PHE A 48 28.80 3.31 -18.09
C PHE A 48 27.91 4.38 -18.74
N VAL A 49 28.13 5.66 -18.43
CA VAL A 49 27.36 6.79 -18.99
C VAL A 49 27.48 6.86 -20.52
N GLN A 50 28.67 6.59 -21.06
CA GLN A 50 28.91 6.57 -22.51
C GLN A 50 28.19 5.44 -23.23
N GLN A 51 27.99 4.29 -22.61
CA GLN A 51 27.21 3.19 -23.21
C GLN A 51 25.77 3.60 -23.53
N PHE A 52 25.25 4.61 -22.83
CA PHE A 52 23.92 5.17 -23.05
C PHE A 52 23.93 6.51 -23.79
N GLY A 53 25.07 6.88 -24.40
CA GLY A 53 25.22 8.12 -25.15
C GLY A 53 25.21 9.39 -24.29
N GLY A 54 25.46 9.26 -22.98
CA GLY A 54 25.61 10.38 -22.07
C GLY A 54 27.06 10.88 -21.98
N GLU A 55 27.23 12.02 -21.31
CA GLU A 55 28.53 12.61 -20.99
C GLU A 55 28.61 12.90 -19.50
N LEU A 56 29.73 12.55 -18.87
CA LEU A 56 30.00 12.86 -17.47
C LEU A 56 30.73 14.20 -17.36
N SER A 57 30.21 15.11 -16.52
CA SER A 57 30.86 16.40 -16.24
C SER A 57 30.97 16.66 -14.74
N PHE A 58 31.95 17.46 -14.34
CA PHE A 58 32.24 17.76 -12.94
C PHE A 58 32.20 19.27 -12.71
N THR A 59 31.57 19.70 -11.62
CA THR A 59 31.51 21.10 -11.19
C THR A 59 31.65 21.19 -9.68
N ASN A 60 32.19 22.32 -9.20
CA ASN A 60 32.25 22.67 -7.79
C ASN A 60 31.09 23.58 -7.34
N GLU A 61 30.18 23.92 -8.27
CA GLU A 61 28.97 24.68 -7.95
C GLU A 61 27.98 23.81 -7.16
N ASP A 62 27.43 24.34 -6.06
CA ASP A 62 26.34 23.70 -5.32
C ASP A 62 25.03 23.80 -6.11
N LEU A 63 24.66 22.70 -6.77
CA LEU A 63 23.47 22.61 -7.61
C LEU A 63 22.23 22.16 -6.85
N THR A 64 22.35 21.82 -5.56
CA THR A 64 21.34 21.12 -4.75
C THR A 64 20.08 21.95 -4.46
N PHE A 65 20.14 23.28 -4.62
CA PHE A 65 19.08 24.20 -4.16
C PHE A 65 18.44 25.07 -5.25
N LYS A 66 18.87 24.98 -6.50
CA LYS A 66 18.28 25.75 -7.61
C LYS A 66 17.61 24.82 -8.63
N GLU A 67 16.29 24.72 -8.51
CA GLU A 67 15.39 24.14 -9.54
C GLU A 67 15.72 22.69 -9.96
N PRO A 68 15.84 21.75 -9.01
CA PRO A 68 16.24 20.35 -9.29
C PRO A 68 15.28 19.63 -10.24
N ALA A 69 13.98 19.96 -10.22
CA ALA A 69 12.97 19.37 -11.10
C ALA A 69 13.14 19.81 -12.57
N GLN A 70 13.53 21.06 -12.84
CA GLN A 70 13.73 21.56 -14.21
C GLN A 70 15.03 21.01 -14.82
N ARG A 71 16.09 20.87 -14.03
CA ARG A 71 17.38 20.34 -14.50
C ARG A 71 17.31 18.86 -14.89
N THR A 72 16.55 18.08 -14.12
CA THR A 72 16.26 16.66 -14.44
C THR A 72 15.52 16.52 -15.77
N ALA A 73 14.61 17.45 -16.09
CA ALA A 73 13.91 17.48 -17.37
C ALA A 73 14.81 17.87 -18.57
N CYS A 74 15.93 18.54 -18.31
CA CYS A 74 16.94 18.92 -19.32
C CYS A 74 18.08 17.88 -19.46
N GLY A 75 17.96 16.71 -18.82
CA GLY A 75 18.97 15.64 -18.90
C GLY A 75 20.23 15.88 -18.05
N ILE A 76 20.24 16.87 -17.15
CA ILE A 76 21.36 17.15 -16.25
C ILE A 76 21.01 16.62 -14.86
N GLY A 77 21.69 15.55 -14.43
CA GLY A 77 21.58 14.98 -13.09
C GLY A 77 22.77 15.37 -12.22
N ASP A 78 22.52 15.94 -11.04
CA ASP A 78 23.56 16.19 -10.04
C ASP A 78 23.94 14.87 -9.34
N LEU A 79 25.23 14.53 -9.39
CA LEU A 79 25.80 13.30 -8.85
C LEU A 79 26.51 13.51 -7.50
N SER A 80 26.36 14.68 -6.86
CA SER A 80 27.03 15.09 -5.59
C SER A 80 27.02 14.04 -4.46
N SER A 81 26.13 13.05 -4.52
CA SER A 81 26.17 11.80 -3.74
C SER A 81 25.50 10.63 -4.47
N ALA A 82 25.63 10.57 -5.80
CA ALA A 82 24.99 9.53 -6.60
C ALA A 82 25.74 8.20 -6.52
N HIS A 83 25.21 7.33 -5.66
CA HIS A 83 24.81 6.03 -6.19
C HIS A 83 23.85 6.28 -7.35
N LEU A 84 24.26 5.91 -8.57
CA LEU A 84 23.47 5.93 -9.80
C LEU A 84 21.98 5.71 -9.49
N LEU A 85 21.20 6.80 -9.50
CA LEU A 85 19.76 6.76 -9.43
C LEU A 85 19.26 6.32 -10.81
N ALA A 86 19.40 5.03 -11.10
CA ALA A 86 18.51 4.36 -12.02
C ALA A 86 17.13 4.19 -11.36
N THR A 87 16.58 5.19 -10.66
CA THR A 87 15.25 5.08 -10.03
C THR A 87 14.13 4.94 -11.05
N ASN A 88 14.41 5.27 -12.31
CA ASN A 88 13.49 5.05 -13.42
C ASN A 88 13.77 3.77 -14.22
N TYR A 89 14.85 3.02 -13.93
CA TYR A 89 15.22 1.81 -14.66
C TYR A 89 15.40 0.55 -13.79
N ILE A 90 15.67 0.70 -12.49
CA ILE A 90 15.72 -0.40 -11.54
C ILE A 90 14.53 -0.23 -10.57
N PRO A 91 13.52 -1.11 -10.65
CA PRO A 91 12.37 -1.10 -9.75
C PRO A 91 12.83 -1.06 -8.30
N THR A 92 12.51 0.03 -7.60
CA THR A 92 12.82 0.21 -6.18
C THR A 92 11.51 0.20 -5.40
N ALA A 93 11.34 -0.78 -4.53
CA ALA A 93 10.16 -0.87 -3.69
C ALA A 93 10.31 0.02 -2.47
N GLN A 94 9.37 0.94 -2.26
CA GLN A 94 9.43 1.92 -1.18
C GLN A 94 8.62 1.46 0.04
N PHE A 95 9.20 1.65 1.22
CA PHE A 95 8.61 1.30 2.51
C PHE A 95 8.69 2.48 3.48
N SER A 96 7.75 2.48 4.42
CA SER A 96 7.78 3.36 5.59
C SER A 96 7.55 2.55 6.86
N PHE A 97 8.49 2.58 7.79
CA PHE A 97 8.30 2.06 9.14
C PHE A 97 8.16 3.20 10.14
N VAL A 98 7.28 3.02 11.12
CA VAL A 98 7.24 3.85 12.32
C VAL A 98 7.94 3.07 13.42
N VAL A 99 8.96 3.67 14.02
CA VAL A 99 9.67 3.09 15.17
C VAL A 99 9.38 3.88 16.43
N ASP A 100 9.26 3.18 17.56
CA ASP A 100 9.16 3.78 18.90
C ASP A 100 10.57 4.17 19.41
N LEU A 101 11.13 5.17 18.72
CA LEU A 101 12.37 5.86 19.04
C LEU A 101 12.15 7.37 18.86
N ASN A 102 12.63 8.16 19.81
CA ASN A 102 12.55 9.61 19.76
C ASN A 102 13.60 10.17 18.80
N TYR A 103 13.13 10.88 17.77
CA TYR A 103 14.01 11.45 16.76
C TYR A 103 15.11 12.32 17.36
N GLN A 104 14.82 13.21 18.30
CA GLN A 104 15.79 14.17 18.82
C GLN A 104 16.76 13.54 19.82
N THR A 105 16.25 12.68 20.71
CA THR A 105 17.04 12.17 21.83
C THR A 105 17.69 10.82 21.56
N ASP A 106 17.19 10.04 20.60
CA ASP A 106 17.70 8.69 20.35
C ASP A 106 18.48 8.63 19.03
N LEU A 107 18.16 9.49 18.05
CA LEU A 107 18.70 9.42 16.70
C LEU A 107 19.52 10.66 16.31
N ALA A 108 18.93 11.85 16.39
CA ALA A 108 19.52 13.12 15.96
C ALA A 108 20.36 13.82 17.05
N ARG A 109 20.92 13.06 18.00
CA ARG A 109 21.83 13.61 19.02
C ARG A 109 23.14 14.12 18.41
N SER A 110 23.61 13.45 17.36
CA SER A 110 24.80 13.78 16.58
C SER A 110 24.70 13.14 15.20
N SER A 111 25.49 13.64 14.23
CA SER A 111 25.57 13.04 12.90
C SER A 111 26.05 11.59 12.96
N GLU A 112 26.99 11.27 13.86
CA GLU A 112 27.49 9.91 14.09
C GLU A 112 26.40 8.97 14.60
N THR A 113 25.58 9.42 15.56
CA THR A 113 24.44 8.62 16.06
C THR A 113 23.44 8.32 14.94
N MET A 114 23.12 9.29 14.09
CA MET A 114 22.21 9.10 12.96
C MET A 114 22.81 8.15 11.91
N GLN A 115 24.10 8.28 11.60
CA GLN A 115 24.80 7.39 10.66
C GLN A 115 24.83 5.94 11.16
N ASN A 116 25.19 5.75 12.44
CA ASN A 116 25.18 4.43 13.07
C ASN A 116 23.78 3.82 13.07
N PHE A 117 22.75 4.62 13.34
CA PHE A 117 21.37 4.16 13.27
C PHE A 117 20.96 3.71 11.86
N VAL A 118 21.25 4.51 10.83
CA VAL A 118 20.93 4.16 9.44
C VAL A 118 21.64 2.87 9.03
N LEU A 119 22.91 2.73 9.40
CA LEU A 119 23.70 1.52 9.13
C LEU A 119 23.11 0.30 9.86
N ASP A 120 22.88 0.41 11.17
CA ASP A 120 22.31 -0.68 11.97
C ASP A 120 20.89 -1.05 11.50
N PHE A 121 20.07 -0.07 11.10
CA PHE A 121 18.74 -0.32 10.55
C PHE A 121 18.82 -1.09 9.23
N SER A 122 19.70 -0.66 8.31
CA SER A 122 19.86 -1.29 7.00
C SER A 122 20.42 -2.71 7.14
N ASN A 123 21.42 -2.90 8.02
CA ASN A 123 21.93 -4.21 8.40
C ASN A 123 20.83 -5.11 8.98
N ALA A 124 19.98 -4.59 9.86
CA ALA A 124 18.91 -5.38 10.46
C ALA A 124 17.85 -5.80 9.44
N ILE A 125 17.50 -4.93 8.48
CA ILE A 125 16.60 -5.30 7.38
C ILE A 125 17.26 -6.36 6.48
N ALA A 126 18.54 -6.19 6.16
CA ALA A 126 19.29 -7.14 5.35
C ALA A 126 19.42 -8.51 6.02
N GLU A 127 19.68 -8.55 7.33
CA GLU A 127 19.68 -9.77 8.15
C GLU A 127 18.30 -10.44 8.15
N VAL A 128 17.26 -9.64 8.40
CA VAL A 128 15.86 -10.09 8.32
C VAL A 128 15.56 -10.67 6.96
N LEU A 129 16.07 -10.12 5.87
CA LEU A 129 15.77 -10.63 4.53
C LEU A 129 16.78 -11.65 4.01
N THR A 130 17.86 -11.87 4.76
CA THR A 130 18.99 -12.70 4.33
C THR A 130 19.53 -12.24 2.97
N CYS A 131 19.70 -10.93 2.80
CA CYS A 131 20.16 -10.29 1.56
C CYS A 131 21.37 -9.38 1.79
N SER A 132 21.95 -8.82 0.72
CA SER A 132 23.00 -7.80 0.85
C SER A 132 22.44 -6.53 1.50
N ASN A 133 23.24 -5.87 2.35
CA ASN A 133 22.89 -4.56 2.90
C ASN A 133 22.79 -3.50 1.79
N ASP A 134 23.57 -3.63 0.71
CA ASP A 134 23.52 -2.70 -0.42
C ASP A 134 22.15 -2.66 -1.13
N TYR A 135 21.27 -3.63 -0.85
CA TYR A 135 19.90 -3.66 -1.35
C TYR A 135 18.92 -2.83 -0.53
N VAL A 136 19.31 -2.37 0.66
CA VAL A 136 18.48 -1.60 1.58
C VAL A 136 18.99 -0.17 1.61
N ARG A 137 18.14 0.79 1.22
CA ARG A 137 18.50 2.20 1.21
C ARG A 137 17.56 3.02 2.05
N VAL A 138 18.03 3.55 3.18
CA VAL A 138 17.26 4.55 3.94
C VAL A 138 17.25 5.87 3.15
N THR A 139 16.07 6.32 2.75
CA THR A 139 15.88 7.55 1.97
C THR A 139 15.63 8.74 2.88
N SER A 140 15.01 8.54 4.04
CA SER A 140 14.88 9.58 5.07
C SER A 140 14.53 9.02 6.44
N VAL A 141 14.94 9.74 7.47
CA VAL A 141 14.56 9.51 8.87
C VAL A 141 13.91 10.81 9.35
N ASN A 142 12.62 10.76 9.65
CA ASN A 142 11.82 11.95 9.93
C ASN A 142 11.17 11.85 11.30
N LYS A 143 11.21 12.95 12.05
CA LYS A 143 10.39 13.12 13.25
C LYS A 143 8.91 13.08 12.87
N LEU A 144 8.11 12.30 13.61
CA LEU A 144 6.66 12.38 13.49
C LEU A 144 6.14 13.59 14.27
N GLU A 145 5.51 14.53 13.58
CA GLU A 145 5.08 15.82 14.15
C GLU A 145 4.16 15.66 15.37
N LYS A 146 3.32 14.62 15.36
CA LYS A 146 2.30 14.37 16.39
C LYS A 146 2.80 13.52 17.57
N ASN A 147 3.95 12.85 17.45
CA ASN A 147 4.47 11.99 18.53
C ASN A 147 5.99 12.05 18.60
N ARG A 148 6.51 12.76 19.61
CA ARG A 148 7.95 12.94 19.82
C ARG A 148 8.69 11.65 20.17
N ARG A 149 7.99 10.58 20.55
CA ARG A 149 8.58 9.25 20.83
C ARG A 149 8.62 8.34 19.60
N GLN A 150 8.11 8.81 18.47
CA GLN A 150 8.09 8.02 17.24
C GLN A 150 8.89 8.70 16.14
N THR A 151 9.53 7.86 15.33
CA THR A 151 10.28 8.28 14.15
C THR A 151 9.78 7.50 12.95
N LYS A 152 9.57 8.19 11.83
CA LYS A 152 9.25 7.57 10.54
C LYS A 152 10.55 7.35 9.77
N ILE A 153 10.79 6.12 9.36
CA ILE A 153 11.92 5.73 8.52
C ILE A 153 11.37 5.37 7.15
N ASN A 154 11.80 6.08 6.11
CA ASN A 154 11.51 5.72 4.73
C ASN A 154 12.73 5.03 4.14
N PHE A 155 12.51 3.93 3.44
CA PHE A 155 13.60 3.18 2.82
C PHE A 155 13.14 2.47 1.55
N GLY A 156 14.09 2.16 0.69
CA GLY A 156 13.90 1.38 -0.53
C GLY A 156 14.53 0.00 -0.41
N LEU A 157 13.91 -0.98 -1.07
CA LEU A 157 14.53 -2.25 -1.42
C LEU A 157 14.75 -2.31 -2.93
N THR A 158 15.97 -2.61 -3.34
CA THR A 158 16.36 -2.67 -4.75
C THR A 158 17.44 -3.72 -4.94
N THR A 159 17.30 -4.56 -5.95
CA THR A 159 18.36 -5.47 -6.39
C THR A 159 18.56 -5.32 -7.90
N PRO A 160 19.67 -5.80 -8.48
CA PRO A 160 19.85 -5.82 -9.94
C PRO A 160 18.78 -6.63 -10.68
N ASP A 161 18.13 -7.60 -10.02
CA ASP A 161 17.03 -8.39 -10.58
C ASP A 161 15.66 -7.91 -10.04
N PRO A 162 14.75 -7.41 -10.90
CA PRO A 162 13.39 -7.05 -10.49
C PRO A 162 12.63 -8.18 -9.79
N THR A 163 12.89 -9.43 -10.15
CA THR A 163 12.23 -10.61 -9.57
C THR A 163 12.70 -10.87 -8.14
N GLU A 164 14.02 -10.77 -7.91
CA GLU A 164 14.61 -10.83 -6.58
C GLU A 164 14.10 -9.68 -5.70
N THR A 165 14.02 -8.47 -6.27
CA THR A 165 13.43 -7.31 -5.58
C THR A 165 12.00 -7.58 -5.13
N GLN A 166 11.15 -8.13 -6.01
CA GLN A 166 9.77 -8.48 -5.67
C GLN A 166 9.69 -9.57 -4.59
N LYS A 167 10.60 -10.55 -4.60
CA LYS A 167 10.67 -11.58 -3.55
C LYS A 167 11.02 -10.97 -2.19
N LEU A 168 12.04 -10.11 -2.12
CA LEU A 168 12.43 -9.43 -0.89
C LEU A 168 11.30 -8.54 -0.34
N VAL A 169 10.51 -7.92 -1.23
CA VAL A 169 9.33 -7.13 -0.86
C VAL A 169 8.29 -7.99 -0.14
N GLU A 170 7.95 -9.16 -0.70
CA GLU A 170 6.95 -10.04 -0.10
C GLU A 170 7.47 -10.66 1.21
N ASP A 171 8.75 -11.03 1.27
CA ASP A 171 9.39 -11.51 2.49
C ASP A 171 9.40 -10.45 3.59
N LEU A 172 9.70 -9.18 3.26
CA LEU A 172 9.66 -8.07 4.21
C LEU A 172 8.25 -7.83 4.73
N LYS A 173 7.24 -7.83 3.86
CA LYS A 173 5.83 -7.72 4.26
C LYS A 173 5.43 -8.85 5.20
N ALA A 174 5.83 -10.08 4.90
CA ALA A 174 5.53 -11.24 5.75
C ALA A 174 6.20 -11.14 7.13
N ARG A 175 7.48 -10.78 7.19
CA ARG A 175 8.22 -10.64 8.45
C ARG A 175 7.73 -9.45 9.28
N ALA A 176 7.40 -8.33 8.64
CA ALA A 176 6.80 -7.17 9.32
C ALA A 176 5.44 -7.49 9.96
N ARG A 177 4.63 -8.38 9.37
CA ARG A 177 3.37 -8.86 9.97
C ARG A 177 3.61 -9.69 11.24
N ASN A 178 4.68 -10.49 11.26
CA ASN A 178 5.04 -11.30 12.43
C ASN A 178 5.72 -10.47 13.53
N GLY A 179 6.19 -9.27 13.20
CA GLY A 179 6.93 -8.40 14.10
C GLY A 179 8.40 -8.82 14.23
N PHE A 180 9.22 -7.95 14.79
CA PHE A 180 10.67 -8.11 14.84
C PHE A 180 11.20 -8.21 16.29
N ALA A 181 10.47 -8.89 17.17
CA ALA A 181 10.72 -8.89 18.62
C ALA A 181 12.14 -9.30 19.01
N ASN A 182 12.81 -10.13 18.20
CA ASN A 182 14.16 -10.62 18.45
C ASN A 182 15.28 -9.76 17.83
N HIS A 183 14.94 -8.66 17.14
CA HIS A 183 15.93 -7.80 16.47
C HIS A 183 16.17 -6.51 17.23
N ARG A 184 17.44 -6.12 17.38
CA ARG A 184 17.85 -5.00 18.23
C ARG A 184 17.14 -3.68 17.92
N ILE A 185 17.19 -3.23 16.66
CA ILE A 185 16.55 -1.97 16.22
C ILE A 185 15.12 -2.22 15.74
N LEU A 186 14.90 -3.32 15.02
CA LEU A 186 13.60 -3.58 14.43
C LEU A 186 12.52 -3.96 15.46
N LYS A 187 12.86 -4.38 16.68
CA LYS A 187 11.86 -4.55 17.76
C LYS A 187 11.08 -3.26 18.08
N HIS A 188 11.66 -2.10 17.75
CA HIS A 188 11.01 -0.81 17.90
C HIS A 188 10.04 -0.50 16.75
N VAL A 189 10.12 -1.22 15.62
CA VAL A 189 9.16 -1.08 14.53
C VAL A 189 7.80 -1.46 15.07
N GLN A 190 6.89 -0.50 14.98
CA GLN A 190 5.50 -0.75 15.26
C GLN A 190 5.01 -1.77 14.25
N LYS A 191 4.67 -2.96 14.73
CA LYS A 191 3.91 -3.92 13.96
C LYS A 191 2.71 -3.16 13.40
N ASN A 192 2.49 -3.22 12.08
CA ASN A 192 1.28 -2.65 11.47
C ASN A 192 0.07 -3.16 12.26
N GLU A 193 -0.45 -2.32 13.15
CA GLU A 193 -1.49 -2.70 14.10
C GLU A 193 -2.83 -2.75 13.36
N TYR A 194 -3.08 -3.87 12.67
CA TYR A 194 -4.45 -4.37 12.55
C TYR A 194 -4.75 -5.42 13.62
N ASP A 195 -3.73 -5.97 14.30
CA ASP A 195 -3.90 -7.09 15.24
C ASP A 195 -4.64 -6.68 16.53
N TYR A 196 -4.37 -5.47 17.07
CA TYR A 196 -5.05 -5.00 18.29
C TYR A 196 -6.47 -4.48 18.03
N LYS A 197 -6.72 -3.80 16.90
CA LYS A 197 -8.08 -3.35 16.55
C LYS A 197 -8.97 -4.52 16.14
N TRP A 198 -8.42 -5.51 15.44
CA TRP A 198 -9.19 -6.61 14.88
C TRP A 198 -9.49 -7.71 15.89
N LYS A 199 -8.60 -8.01 16.86
CA LYS A 199 -8.88 -9.09 17.84
C LYS A 199 -10.18 -8.89 18.62
N PRO A 200 -10.50 -7.70 19.18
CA PRO A 200 -11.80 -7.42 19.78
C PRO A 200 -12.97 -7.53 18.79
N LEU A 201 -12.78 -7.07 17.54
CA LEU A 201 -13.79 -7.15 16.48
C LEU A 201 -14.09 -8.59 16.03
N ILE A 202 -13.05 -9.40 15.79
CA ILE A 202 -13.16 -10.85 15.51
C ILE A 202 -13.92 -11.54 16.64
N THR A 203 -13.56 -11.22 17.89
CA THR A 203 -14.19 -11.79 19.08
C THR A 203 -15.67 -11.43 19.13
N TYR A 204 -16.01 -10.17 18.90
CA TYR A 204 -17.39 -9.69 18.86
C TYR A 204 -18.20 -10.36 17.74
N PHE A 205 -17.61 -10.51 16.55
CA PHE A 205 -18.22 -11.23 15.43
C PHE A 205 -18.21 -12.75 15.59
N GLN A 206 -17.57 -13.27 16.64
CA GLN A 206 -17.41 -14.72 16.89
C GLN A 206 -16.78 -15.46 15.69
N LEU A 207 -15.85 -14.79 15.01
CA LEU A 207 -15.08 -15.37 13.91
C LEU A 207 -13.73 -15.88 14.40
N GLN A 208 -13.01 -16.59 13.55
CA GLN A 208 -11.65 -17.05 13.80
C GLN A 208 -10.69 -16.50 12.74
N PRO A 209 -9.39 -16.34 13.04
CA PRO A 209 -8.41 -15.92 12.04
C PRO A 209 -8.42 -16.76 10.76
N THR A 210 -8.76 -18.06 10.87
CA THR A 210 -8.87 -19.01 9.75
C THR A 210 -10.05 -18.74 8.81
N ASP A 211 -11.01 -17.90 9.21
CA ASP A 211 -12.14 -17.48 8.39
C ASP A 211 -11.75 -16.42 7.35
N PHE A 212 -10.52 -15.91 7.40
CA PHE A 212 -10.04 -14.80 6.59
C PHE A 212 -8.92 -15.21 5.64
N ALA A 213 -8.76 -14.43 4.58
CA ALA A 213 -7.66 -14.51 3.62
C ALA A 213 -6.95 -13.15 3.58
N PRO A 214 -6.12 -12.83 4.61
CA PRO A 214 -5.61 -11.48 4.86
C PRO A 214 -4.74 -10.92 3.73
N GLU A 215 -4.19 -11.77 2.86
CA GLU A 215 -3.49 -11.39 1.64
C GLU A 215 -4.36 -10.60 0.65
N PHE A 216 -5.68 -10.71 0.76
CA PHE A 216 -6.65 -9.94 -0.03
C PHE A 216 -7.31 -8.82 0.77
N ASN A 217 -6.80 -8.45 1.95
CA ASN A 217 -7.31 -7.26 2.64
C ASN A 217 -7.00 -6.00 1.83
N ILE A 218 -7.89 -5.02 1.88
CA ILE A 218 -7.72 -3.75 1.18
C ILE A 218 -8.09 -2.62 2.14
N ASP A 219 -7.20 -1.65 2.27
CA ASP A 219 -7.52 -0.35 2.86
C ASP A 219 -7.92 0.59 1.71
N TYR A 220 -9.20 0.98 1.66
CA TYR A 220 -9.71 1.81 0.57
C TYR A 220 -9.44 3.28 0.87
N THR A 221 -8.28 3.76 0.46
CA THR A 221 -7.82 5.14 0.72
C THR A 221 -8.37 6.13 -0.30
N SER A 222 -8.40 7.42 0.05
CA SER A 222 -8.86 8.50 -0.83
C SER A 222 -8.05 8.68 -2.12
N SER A 223 -6.87 8.05 -2.22
CA SER A 223 -6.04 8.01 -3.43
C SER A 223 -6.50 6.98 -4.47
N MET A 224 -7.44 6.10 -4.11
CA MET A 224 -8.04 5.15 -5.05
C MET A 224 -9.10 5.84 -5.93
N PRO A 225 -9.40 5.29 -7.12
CA PRO A 225 -10.55 5.76 -7.89
C PRO A 225 -11.84 5.63 -7.07
N THR A 226 -12.85 6.41 -7.41
CA THR A 226 -14.18 6.36 -6.75
C THR A 226 -15.03 5.20 -7.26
N GLU A 227 -14.77 4.72 -8.47
CA GLU A 227 -15.51 3.68 -9.16
C GLU A 227 -14.56 2.66 -9.80
N ASP A 228 -14.99 1.42 -9.90
CA ASP A 228 -14.34 0.34 -10.65
C ASP A 228 -15.43 -0.52 -11.32
N LYS A 229 -15.01 -1.41 -12.22
CA LYS A 229 -15.89 -2.31 -12.97
C LYS A 229 -15.55 -3.76 -12.69
N ARG A 230 -16.56 -4.58 -12.35
CA ARG A 230 -16.44 -6.02 -12.14
C ARG A 230 -17.61 -6.78 -12.77
N GLY A 231 -17.31 -7.89 -13.44
CA GLY A 231 -18.34 -8.72 -14.09
C GLY A 231 -19.20 -7.97 -15.11
N GLY A 232 -18.66 -6.90 -15.72
CA GLY A 232 -19.41 -6.07 -16.66
C GLY A 232 -20.17 -4.88 -16.05
N PHE A 233 -20.24 -4.75 -14.72
CA PHE A 233 -21.03 -3.72 -14.05
C PHE A 233 -20.16 -2.77 -13.21
N PRO A 234 -20.49 -1.47 -13.18
CA PRO A 234 -19.83 -0.50 -12.33
C PRO A 234 -20.22 -0.67 -10.85
N TYR A 235 -19.30 -0.36 -9.96
CA TYR A 235 -19.55 -0.25 -8.53
C TYR A 235 -18.65 0.81 -7.90
N TYR A 236 -19.14 1.45 -6.84
CA TYR A 236 -18.41 2.50 -6.15
C TYR A 236 -17.54 1.90 -5.06
N LEU A 237 -16.25 2.26 -5.09
CA LEU A 237 -15.27 1.77 -4.13
C LEU A 237 -15.61 2.30 -2.74
N PRO A 238 -15.49 1.47 -1.69
CA PRO A 238 -15.85 1.85 -0.32
C PRO A 238 -14.74 2.69 0.30
N ILE A 239 -14.46 3.89 -0.24
CA ILE A 239 -13.42 4.79 0.27
C ILE A 239 -13.66 5.10 1.75
N GLY A 240 -12.59 5.04 2.56
CA GLY A 240 -12.64 5.19 4.01
C GLY A 240 -13.00 3.91 4.77
N TRP A 241 -13.24 2.79 4.07
CA TRP A 241 -13.48 1.49 4.70
C TRP A 241 -12.26 0.58 4.60
N TYR A 242 -12.09 -0.28 5.61
CA TYR A 242 -11.13 -1.37 5.54
C TYR A 242 -11.84 -2.69 5.26
N ARG A 243 -11.41 -3.42 4.24
CA ARG A 243 -11.89 -4.76 3.93
C ARG A 243 -11.03 -5.84 4.57
N HIS A 244 -11.69 -6.66 5.37
CA HIS A 244 -11.22 -7.98 5.76
C HIS A 244 -11.75 -9.03 4.78
N ALA A 245 -10.87 -9.59 3.95
CA ALA A 245 -11.26 -10.60 2.97
C ALA A 245 -11.60 -11.93 3.67
N LEU A 246 -12.73 -12.52 3.29
CA LEU A 246 -13.16 -13.82 3.78
C LEU A 246 -12.51 -14.93 2.98
N LYS A 247 -12.17 -16.02 3.66
CA LYS A 247 -11.75 -17.26 3.00
C LYS A 247 -12.96 -17.95 2.40
N VAL A 248 -13.19 -17.71 1.11
CA VAL A 248 -14.32 -18.26 0.33
C VAL A 248 -13.89 -19.29 -0.72
N VAL A 249 -12.58 -19.52 -0.84
CA VAL A 249 -12.04 -20.60 -1.67
C VAL A 249 -12.63 -21.93 -1.17
N ASP A 250 -13.18 -22.70 -2.11
CA ASP A 250 -13.83 -24.01 -1.90
C ASP A 250 -15.15 -23.96 -1.09
N LYS A 251 -15.70 -22.77 -0.81
CA LYS A 251 -16.99 -22.60 -0.12
C LYS A 251 -18.19 -22.77 -1.04
N TYR A 252 -18.06 -22.43 -2.32
CA TYR A 252 -19.16 -22.38 -3.28
C TYR A 252 -18.96 -23.42 -4.41
N PRO A 253 -20.04 -24.07 -4.91
CA PRO A 253 -19.97 -25.29 -5.74
C PRO A 253 -19.57 -25.10 -7.22
N GLU A 254 -18.86 -24.04 -7.59
CA GLU A 254 -18.50 -23.71 -8.98
C GLU A 254 -17.01 -23.29 -9.09
N ASP A 255 -16.52 -23.07 -10.32
CA ASP A 255 -15.16 -22.59 -10.57
C ASP A 255 -14.89 -21.23 -9.87
N LYS A 256 -13.63 -20.82 -9.79
CA LYS A 256 -13.26 -19.55 -9.13
C LYS A 256 -13.51 -18.33 -10.01
N LEU A 257 -14.10 -18.51 -11.19
CA LEU A 257 -14.26 -17.46 -12.20
C LEU A 257 -15.14 -16.32 -11.70
N TRP A 258 -16.19 -16.62 -10.93
CA TRP A 258 -17.05 -15.60 -10.32
C TRP A 258 -16.29 -14.58 -9.44
N LEU A 259 -15.16 -14.98 -8.84
CA LEU A 259 -14.34 -14.14 -7.96
C LEU A 259 -13.28 -13.33 -8.74
N GLY A 260 -13.18 -13.50 -10.06
CA GLY A 260 -12.22 -12.82 -10.92
C GLY A 260 -12.27 -11.28 -10.86
N SER A 261 -11.22 -10.66 -11.38
CA SER A 261 -11.01 -9.21 -11.37
C SER A 261 -10.60 -8.62 -12.72
N ASN A 262 -10.70 -9.41 -13.79
CA ASN A 262 -10.24 -9.05 -15.14
C ASN A 262 -11.41 -8.68 -16.06
N ASN A 263 -12.63 -8.61 -15.55
CA ASN A 263 -13.86 -8.38 -16.30
C ASN A 263 -14.09 -9.41 -17.43
N LEU A 264 -13.69 -10.66 -17.19
CA LEU A 264 -13.97 -11.77 -18.10
C LEU A 264 -15.43 -12.24 -17.97
N ASP A 265 -15.95 -12.83 -19.05
CA ASP A 265 -17.26 -13.48 -19.02
C ASP A 265 -17.30 -14.56 -17.94
N GLY A 266 -18.35 -14.55 -17.11
CA GLY A 266 -18.48 -15.43 -15.94
C GLY A 266 -18.03 -14.82 -14.62
N GLU A 267 -17.34 -13.66 -14.63
CA GLU A 267 -17.09 -12.89 -13.41
C GLU A 267 -18.38 -12.29 -12.85
N TRP A 268 -18.52 -12.30 -11.53
CA TRP A 268 -19.71 -11.77 -10.86
C TRP A 268 -19.50 -10.31 -10.46
N PRO A 269 -20.47 -9.42 -10.67
CA PRO A 269 -20.41 -8.04 -10.20
C PRO A 269 -20.27 -7.91 -8.68
N VAL A 270 -19.81 -6.74 -8.25
CA VAL A 270 -19.64 -6.40 -6.83
C VAL A 270 -20.84 -5.60 -6.33
N ALA A 271 -21.32 -5.95 -5.14
CA ALA A 271 -22.35 -5.21 -4.42
C ALA A 271 -22.10 -5.22 -2.91
N PHE A 272 -22.87 -4.42 -2.16
CA PHE A 272 -22.70 -4.16 -0.74
C PHE A 272 -23.98 -4.44 0.03
N HIS A 273 -23.88 -5.22 1.11
CA HIS A 273 -24.99 -5.54 1.99
C HIS A 273 -24.73 -5.04 3.41
N GLY A 274 -25.49 -4.04 3.86
CA GLY A 274 -25.46 -3.58 5.25
C GLY A 274 -26.04 -4.61 6.19
N THR A 275 -25.49 -4.69 7.40
CA THR A 275 -26.02 -5.58 8.43
C THR A 275 -25.70 -5.05 9.82
N HIS A 276 -26.21 -5.73 10.86
CA HIS A 276 -25.80 -5.49 12.23
C HIS A 276 -24.69 -6.47 12.64
N GLY A 277 -23.82 -6.06 13.56
CA GLY A 277 -22.64 -6.86 13.92
C GLY A 277 -22.95 -8.28 14.43
N GLY A 278 -24.08 -8.48 15.13
CA GLY A 278 -24.53 -9.80 15.56
C GLY A 278 -24.90 -10.79 14.44
N ALA A 279 -25.17 -10.32 13.22
CA ALA A 279 -25.50 -11.18 12.08
C ALA A 279 -24.27 -11.71 11.33
N VAL A 280 -23.08 -11.13 11.58
CA VAL A 280 -21.87 -11.40 10.81
C VAL A 280 -21.49 -12.88 10.78
N LYS A 281 -21.50 -13.55 11.93
CA LYS A 281 -21.23 -15.00 12.01
C LYS A 281 -22.20 -15.81 11.15
N GLY A 282 -23.51 -15.52 11.28
CA GLY A 282 -24.56 -16.23 10.55
C GLY A 282 -24.42 -16.06 9.04
N ILE A 283 -24.13 -14.83 8.57
CA ILE A 283 -23.91 -14.53 7.16
C ILE A 283 -22.64 -15.22 6.65
N LYS A 284 -21.55 -15.23 7.44
CA LYS A 284 -20.32 -15.95 7.07
C LYS A 284 -20.61 -17.44 6.89
N GLU A 285 -21.33 -18.06 7.82
CA GLU A 285 -21.56 -19.51 7.83
C GLU A 285 -22.60 -19.96 6.79
N LYS A 286 -23.70 -19.21 6.65
CA LYS A 286 -24.89 -19.64 5.90
C LYS A 286 -25.18 -18.83 4.64
N GLY A 287 -24.39 -17.79 4.37
CA GLY A 287 -24.69 -16.83 3.32
C GLY A 287 -25.82 -15.87 3.72
N LEU A 288 -26.28 -15.08 2.75
CA LEU A 288 -27.39 -14.15 2.95
C LEU A 288 -28.71 -14.89 2.81
N LEU A 289 -29.62 -14.67 3.75
CA LEU A 289 -30.93 -15.31 3.76
C LEU A 289 -31.99 -14.30 3.31
N ILE A 290 -32.92 -14.77 2.47
CA ILE A 290 -34.13 -14.02 2.18
C ILE A 290 -35.07 -14.19 3.37
N THR A 291 -35.27 -13.11 4.13
CA THR A 291 -36.21 -13.11 5.26
C THR A 291 -37.62 -12.80 4.79
N LYS A 292 -38.63 -13.07 5.61
CA LYS A 292 -40.05 -12.82 5.27
C LYS A 292 -40.41 -11.33 5.18
N VAL A 293 -39.53 -10.44 5.64
CA VAL A 293 -39.77 -8.99 5.65
C VAL A 293 -38.92 -8.34 4.56
N ASP A 294 -39.60 -7.72 3.59
CA ASP A 294 -38.99 -6.94 2.53
C ASP A 294 -38.85 -5.49 3.04
N LEU A 295 -37.68 -5.15 3.58
CA LEU A 295 -37.38 -3.82 4.15
C LEU A 295 -37.43 -2.68 3.12
N MET A 296 -37.48 -3.02 1.83
CA MET A 296 -37.53 -2.07 0.70
C MET A 296 -38.87 -2.15 -0.03
N ARG A 297 -39.89 -2.76 0.59
CA ARG A 297 -41.20 -2.95 -0.02
C ARG A 297 -41.83 -1.64 -0.49
N GLU A 298 -41.70 -0.57 0.28
CA GLU A 298 -42.32 0.72 -0.05
C GLU A 298 -41.66 1.42 -1.23
N GLU A 299 -40.33 1.35 -1.36
CA GLU A 299 -39.60 1.87 -2.53
C GLU A 299 -39.84 1.01 -3.78
N ALA A 300 -40.01 -0.31 -3.60
CA ALA A 300 -40.44 -1.20 -4.68
C ALA A 300 -41.90 -0.94 -5.12
N VAL A 301 -42.75 -0.39 -4.25
CA VAL A 301 -44.18 -0.11 -4.52
C VAL A 301 -44.38 1.07 -5.48
N GLU A 302 -43.45 2.03 -5.57
CA GLU A 302 -43.55 3.15 -6.52
C GLU A 302 -43.46 2.71 -8.00
N GLN A 303 -42.95 1.50 -8.30
CA GLN A 303 -42.75 1.03 -9.67
C GLN A 303 -43.56 -0.26 -9.96
N LYS A 304 -44.78 -0.08 -10.49
CA LYS A 304 -45.77 -1.13 -10.81
C LYS A 304 -45.19 -2.33 -11.61
N GLY A 305 -45.14 -3.54 -11.02
CA GLY A 305 -44.87 -4.81 -11.72
C GLY A 305 -45.35 -6.08 -10.97
N LYS A 306 -45.86 -7.10 -11.68
CA LYS A 306 -46.62 -8.28 -11.19
C LYS A 306 -45.96 -9.22 -10.13
N TYR A 307 -44.83 -8.89 -9.52
CA TYR A 307 -44.04 -9.77 -8.63
C TYR A 307 -44.02 -9.36 -7.14
N PHE A 308 -45.04 -8.63 -6.69
CA PHE A 308 -45.14 -7.99 -5.36
C PHE A 308 -45.27 -8.93 -4.14
N ASP A 309 -45.32 -10.26 -4.32
CA ASP A 309 -45.65 -11.20 -3.25
C ASP A 309 -44.48 -12.05 -2.73
N ARG A 310 -43.26 -11.83 -3.21
CA ARG A 310 -42.09 -12.61 -2.77
C ARG A 310 -41.12 -11.73 -2.02
N PRO A 311 -40.79 -12.01 -0.75
CA PRO A 311 -39.70 -11.33 -0.07
C PRO A 311 -38.40 -11.41 -0.89
N GLY A 312 -37.62 -10.34 -0.86
CA GLY A 312 -36.36 -10.24 -1.59
C GLY A 312 -35.22 -9.76 -0.72
N LEU A 313 -34.00 -10.04 -1.16
CA LEU A 313 -32.76 -9.53 -0.57
C LEU A 313 -32.26 -8.35 -1.38
N TYR A 314 -31.83 -7.29 -0.70
CA TYR A 314 -31.31 -6.08 -1.33
C TYR A 314 -29.84 -5.87 -1.01
N VAL A 315 -29.12 -5.39 -2.01
CA VAL A 315 -27.74 -4.92 -1.93
C VAL A 315 -27.59 -3.66 -2.76
N ALA A 316 -26.59 -2.84 -2.44
CA ALA A 316 -26.30 -1.61 -3.17
C ALA A 316 -25.03 -1.75 -4.02
N THR A 317 -24.95 -1.06 -5.15
CA THR A 317 -23.70 -0.94 -5.93
C THR A 317 -22.77 0.14 -5.36
N HIS A 318 -23.26 0.90 -4.37
CA HIS A 318 -22.50 1.91 -3.65
C HIS A 318 -22.41 1.55 -2.17
N CYS A 319 -21.20 1.53 -1.60
CA CYS A 319 -21.01 1.12 -0.21
C CYS A 319 -21.72 2.04 0.79
N THR A 320 -21.72 3.36 0.58
CA THR A 320 -22.53 4.31 1.36
C THR A 320 -24.01 3.93 1.39
N GLY A 321 -24.57 3.50 0.25
CA GLY A 321 -25.94 2.97 0.19
C GLY A 321 -26.10 1.65 0.94
N GLY A 322 -25.13 0.75 0.82
CA GLY A 322 -25.08 -0.48 1.61
C GLY A 322 -24.95 -0.21 3.12
N SER A 323 -24.29 0.86 3.52
CA SER A 323 -24.11 1.30 4.90
C SER A 323 -25.18 2.28 5.40
N HIS A 324 -26.25 2.49 4.64
CA HIS A 324 -27.32 3.40 5.03
C HIS A 324 -27.92 2.95 6.39
N PRO A 325 -28.28 3.88 7.31
CA PRO A 325 -28.83 3.54 8.63
C PRO A 325 -30.05 2.61 8.62
N THR A 326 -30.76 2.51 7.49
CA THR A 326 -31.86 1.55 7.28
C THR A 326 -31.39 0.08 7.30
N TYR A 327 -30.16 -0.21 6.86
CA TYR A 327 -29.67 -1.59 6.67
C TYR A 327 -28.55 -1.99 7.65
N THR A 328 -27.84 -1.02 8.22
CA THR A 328 -26.78 -1.27 9.19
C THR A 328 -27.03 -0.48 10.46
N THR A 329 -26.71 -1.11 11.59
CA THR A 329 -26.68 -0.44 12.89
C THR A 329 -25.24 -0.37 13.38
N PRO A 330 -24.76 0.81 13.83
CA PRO A 330 -23.46 0.90 14.47
C PRO A 330 -23.42 0.01 15.71
N PHE A 331 -22.24 -0.53 15.99
CA PHE A 331 -21.99 -1.33 17.18
C PHE A 331 -20.67 -0.90 17.81
N THR A 332 -20.52 -1.23 19.08
CA THR A 332 -19.50 -0.63 19.92
C THR A 332 -18.58 -1.70 20.49
N ILE A 333 -17.28 -1.45 20.43
CA ILE A 333 -16.24 -2.35 20.92
C ILE A 333 -15.43 -1.64 21.99
N ARG A 334 -15.37 -2.24 23.17
CA ARG A 334 -14.51 -1.77 24.26
C ARG A 334 -13.08 -2.24 24.00
N LYS A 335 -12.16 -1.30 23.81
CA LYS A 335 -10.73 -1.60 23.63
C LYS A 335 -9.97 -1.67 24.94
N SER A 336 -10.36 -0.84 25.91
CA SER A 336 -9.76 -0.79 27.25
C SER A 336 -10.83 -0.32 28.24
N PRO A 337 -10.54 -0.27 29.55
CA PRO A 337 -11.49 0.23 30.53
C PRO A 337 -12.12 1.58 30.15
N ASP A 338 -11.33 2.47 29.54
CA ASP A 338 -11.72 3.86 29.26
C ASP A 338 -11.92 4.15 27.76
N ILE A 339 -11.57 3.22 26.87
CA ILE A 339 -11.62 3.44 25.42
C ILE A 339 -12.66 2.53 24.77
N THR A 340 -13.58 3.16 24.07
CA THR A 340 -14.67 2.53 23.37
C THR A 340 -14.75 3.11 21.95
N GLU A 341 -14.84 2.23 20.95
CA GLU A 341 -14.94 2.63 19.54
C GLU A 341 -16.24 2.13 18.91
N THR A 342 -16.82 2.96 18.06
CA THR A 342 -18.06 2.65 17.34
C THR A 342 -17.73 2.34 15.88
N PHE A 343 -18.35 1.28 15.37
CA PHE A 343 -18.09 0.75 14.03
C PHE A 343 -19.38 0.48 13.29
N ARG A 344 -19.31 0.51 11.96
CA ARG A 344 -20.30 -0.08 11.06
C ARG A 344 -19.70 -1.28 10.32
N VAL A 345 -20.58 -2.18 9.89
CA VAL A 345 -20.21 -3.36 9.12
C VAL A 345 -21.06 -3.50 7.87
N VAL A 346 -20.39 -3.77 6.75
CA VAL A 346 -21.01 -4.05 5.46
C VAL A 346 -20.35 -5.30 4.88
N PHE A 347 -21.12 -6.20 4.30
CA PHE A 347 -20.56 -7.27 3.49
C PHE A 347 -20.31 -6.79 2.07
N GLN A 348 -19.11 -7.04 1.56
CA GLN A 348 -18.83 -6.99 0.14
C GLN A 348 -19.21 -8.34 -0.47
N CYS A 349 -20.03 -8.31 -1.52
CA CYS A 349 -20.64 -9.47 -2.12
C CYS A 349 -20.32 -9.55 -3.61
N ARG A 350 -20.26 -10.78 -4.13
CA ARG A 350 -20.34 -11.06 -5.56
C ARG A 350 -21.75 -11.49 -5.90
N VAL A 351 -22.30 -11.01 -7.00
CA VAL A 351 -23.67 -11.33 -7.41
C VAL A 351 -23.70 -12.00 -8.77
N LYS A 352 -24.56 -13.00 -8.95
CA LYS A 352 -24.72 -13.67 -10.23
C LYS A 352 -25.30 -12.69 -11.25
N PRO A 353 -24.66 -12.51 -12.42
CA PRO A 353 -25.25 -11.74 -13.51
C PRO A 353 -26.67 -12.22 -13.82
N ASP A 354 -27.55 -11.30 -14.21
CA ASP A 354 -28.94 -11.56 -14.63
C ASP A 354 -29.87 -12.18 -13.56
N ALA A 355 -29.40 -12.36 -12.33
CA ALA A 355 -30.18 -12.92 -11.22
C ALA A 355 -30.84 -11.86 -10.32
N PHE A 356 -30.82 -10.59 -10.74
CA PHE A 356 -31.37 -9.47 -10.00
C PHE A 356 -32.18 -8.51 -10.85
N THR A 357 -33.04 -7.75 -10.16
CA THR A 357 -33.71 -6.56 -10.72
C THR A 357 -33.05 -5.30 -10.18
N ILE A 358 -32.98 -4.26 -11.00
CA ILE A 358 -32.33 -2.98 -10.68
C ILE A 358 -33.38 -1.98 -10.21
N HIS A 359 -33.10 -1.33 -9.09
CA HIS A 359 -33.94 -0.33 -8.44
C HIS A 359 -33.12 0.92 -8.11
N LYS A 360 -33.81 2.02 -7.82
CA LYS A 360 -33.17 3.25 -7.34
C LYS A 360 -32.45 2.96 -6.02
N GLY A 361 -31.21 3.40 -5.89
CA GLY A 361 -30.44 3.25 -4.66
C GLY A 361 -30.89 4.23 -3.56
N PRO A 362 -30.54 3.97 -2.29
CA PRO A 362 -30.79 4.86 -1.15
C PRO A 362 -29.89 6.11 -1.14
N VAL A 363 -28.99 6.22 -2.12
CA VAL A 363 -28.04 7.33 -2.30
C VAL A 363 -28.13 7.83 -3.75
N GLN A 364 -27.63 9.03 -4.01
CA GLN A 364 -27.70 9.66 -5.34
C GLN A 364 -26.96 8.84 -6.42
N GLU A 365 -25.84 8.21 -6.04
CA GLU A 365 -24.99 7.44 -6.94
C GLU A 365 -25.12 5.94 -6.67
N GLY A 366 -25.33 5.17 -7.74
CA GLY A 366 -25.50 3.72 -7.68
C GLY A 366 -26.95 3.25 -7.60
N TYR A 367 -27.10 1.93 -7.53
CA TYR A 367 -28.38 1.24 -7.63
C TYR A 367 -28.58 0.29 -6.46
N ALA A 368 -29.84 -0.02 -6.18
CA ALA A 368 -30.20 -1.17 -5.36
C ALA A 368 -30.50 -2.37 -6.26
N TRP A 369 -29.90 -3.50 -5.98
CA TRP A 369 -30.16 -4.77 -6.67
C TRP A 369 -30.95 -5.70 -5.77
N ARG A 370 -32.02 -6.26 -6.32
CA ARG A 370 -32.96 -7.12 -5.61
C ARG A 370 -32.90 -8.55 -6.11
N PHE A 371 -32.74 -9.48 -5.18
CA PHE A 371 -32.61 -10.92 -5.43
C PHE A 371 -33.78 -11.69 -4.81
N VAL A 372 -34.24 -12.72 -5.51
CA VAL A 372 -35.22 -13.70 -5.01
C VAL A 372 -34.63 -15.10 -4.82
N ASP A 373 -33.36 -15.27 -5.22
CA ASP A 373 -32.57 -16.48 -5.04
C ASP A 373 -31.35 -16.14 -4.16
N PRO A 374 -31.23 -16.70 -2.94
CA PRO A 374 -30.08 -16.45 -2.07
C PRO A 374 -28.76 -17.03 -2.60
N ASP A 375 -28.79 -18.03 -3.49
CA ASP A 375 -27.57 -18.63 -4.05
C ASP A 375 -26.94 -17.76 -5.15
N ALA A 376 -27.68 -16.76 -5.64
CA ALA A 376 -27.22 -15.76 -6.58
C ALA A 376 -26.34 -14.67 -5.94
N ILE A 377 -26.02 -14.77 -4.65
CA ILE A 377 -25.17 -13.81 -3.95
C ILE A 377 -24.19 -14.50 -2.99
N ARG A 378 -22.93 -14.06 -3.04
CA ARG A 378 -21.81 -14.65 -2.30
C ARG A 378 -21.04 -13.58 -1.54
N PRO A 379 -21.17 -13.48 -0.20
CA PRO A 379 -20.33 -12.61 0.60
C PRO A 379 -18.87 -13.08 0.56
N TYR A 380 -17.94 -12.16 0.28
CA TYR A 380 -16.51 -12.46 0.18
C TYR A 380 -15.60 -11.50 0.94
N GLY A 381 -16.14 -10.41 1.49
CA GLY A 381 -15.39 -9.49 2.34
C GLY A 381 -16.28 -8.88 3.42
N ILE A 382 -15.68 -8.55 4.55
CA ILE A 382 -16.28 -7.75 5.61
C ILE A 382 -15.62 -6.39 5.59
N LEU A 383 -16.39 -5.35 5.28
CA LEU A 383 -15.98 -3.96 5.33
C LEU A 383 -16.32 -3.39 6.70
N ILE A 384 -15.34 -2.71 7.29
CA ILE A 384 -15.46 -2.07 8.59
C ILE A 384 -15.06 -0.61 8.46
N LYS A 385 -15.92 0.26 8.97
CA LYS A 385 -15.65 1.69 9.13
C LYS A 385 -15.71 2.04 10.60
N ASN A 386 -14.72 2.79 11.06
CA ASN A 386 -14.74 3.41 12.38
C ASN A 386 -15.51 4.72 12.28
N GLU A 387 -16.57 4.87 13.06
CA GLU A 387 -17.42 6.06 13.04
C GLU A 387 -16.80 7.21 13.85
N ASN A 388 -15.81 6.90 14.70
CA ASN A 388 -15.13 7.90 15.52
C ASN A 388 -13.97 8.60 14.78
N THR A 389 -13.66 8.18 13.56
CA THR A 389 -12.72 8.88 12.68
C THR A 389 -13.53 9.79 11.75
N GLU A 390 -13.52 11.10 12.02
CA GLU A 390 -14.08 12.11 11.13
C GLU A 390 -13.41 12.03 9.75
N GLU A 391 -14.21 11.95 8.68
CA GLU A 391 -13.73 12.29 7.34
C GLU A 391 -13.58 13.81 7.25
N PRO A 392 -12.54 14.34 6.60
CA PRO A 392 -12.52 15.76 6.27
C PRO A 392 -13.73 16.06 5.38
N SER A 393 -14.57 16.99 5.81
CA SER A 393 -15.72 17.44 5.04
C SER A 393 -15.27 18.01 3.70
N LEU A 394 -15.95 17.60 2.62
CA LEU A 394 -15.78 18.13 1.26
C LEU A 394 -16.12 19.63 1.13
N GLU A 395 -16.50 20.31 2.22
CA GLU A 395 -16.74 21.76 2.24
C GLU A 395 -15.45 22.60 2.29
N ASP A 396 -14.29 22.00 2.60
CA ASP A 396 -13.01 22.72 2.66
C ASP A 396 -12.24 22.75 1.32
N ALA A 397 -12.87 22.33 0.22
CA ALA A 397 -12.25 22.22 -1.11
C ALA A 397 -12.88 23.16 -2.17
N ASN A 398 -13.41 24.32 -1.76
CA ASN A 398 -13.82 25.40 -2.66
C ASN A 398 -13.08 26.71 -2.37
#